data_AF-A0A2J6R7N5-F1
#
_entry.id   AF-A0A2J6R7N5-F1
#
_cell.length_a   1.000
_cell.length_b   1.000
_cell.length_c   1.000
_cell.angle_alpha   90.00
_cell.angle_beta   90.00
_cell.angle_gamma   90.00
#
_symmetry.space_group_name_H-M   'P 1'
#
loop_
_entity.id
_entity.type
_entity.pdbx_description
1 polymer ?
#
loop_
_entity_poly.entity_id
_entity_poly.type
_entity_poly.pdbx_seq_one_letter_code
_entity_poly.pdbx_strand_id
1 'polypeptide(L)'
;MLERCNSLDDLLLQVGNPLMLWFFQRRSAFMSQRRMKNYFWRAQIQSDPDGEYLRLHQAELESRTWSYIWVDWTCMPQSLRLPQEEGYFHRYLQTMSDIIRNCGFMYFYPPFEPRLWIFYEIAKYKLTCVGGIAMTSDIEPFLKHIDEMPKTGVQATLEKHKHRCSYDRDRQYLTSWLELLTQTYPGVELKRYEGTLVVNGEMHTFTPFPQWNDGKYSQGQLA
;
A
#
# COMPACT_ATOMS: atom_id res chain seq x y z
N MET A 1 13.49 -6.55 -16.18
CA MET A 1 14.46 -6.39 -15.07
C MET A 1 14.07 -7.24 -13.87
N LEU A 2 12.82 -7.16 -13.38
CA LEU A 2 12.27 -8.01 -12.31
C LEU A 2 12.31 -9.53 -12.60
N GLU A 3 12.20 -9.94 -13.87
CA GLU A 3 12.20 -11.36 -14.26
C GLU A 3 13.50 -12.12 -13.92
N ARG A 4 14.59 -11.40 -13.61
CA ARG A 4 15.90 -12.00 -13.28
C ARG A 4 16.20 -12.02 -11.78
N CYS A 5 15.37 -11.38 -10.94
CA CYS A 5 15.56 -11.37 -9.49
C CYS A 5 14.74 -12.50 -8.86
N ASN A 6 15.40 -13.45 -8.19
CA ASN A 6 14.74 -14.57 -7.53
C ASN A 6 14.59 -14.33 -6.01
N SER A 7 15.38 -13.42 -5.45
CA SER A 7 15.38 -13.08 -4.02
C SER A 7 15.60 -11.58 -3.78
N LEU A 8 15.32 -11.13 -2.54
CA LEU A 8 15.58 -9.75 -2.11
C LEU A 8 17.08 -9.48 -2.08
N ASP A 9 17.89 -10.50 -1.76
CA ASP A 9 19.35 -10.40 -1.78
C ASP A 9 19.87 -10.17 -3.23
N ASP A 10 19.27 -10.80 -4.25
CA ASP A 10 19.59 -10.55 -5.67
C ASP A 10 19.27 -9.11 -6.11
N LEU A 11 18.25 -8.52 -5.49
CA LEU A 11 17.83 -7.14 -5.76
C LEU A 11 18.80 -6.15 -5.11
N LEU A 12 19.17 -6.38 -3.84
CA LEU A 12 20.05 -5.50 -3.08
C LEU A 12 21.51 -5.49 -3.60
N LEU A 13 21.94 -6.56 -4.26
CA LEU A 13 23.28 -6.66 -4.88
C LEU A 13 23.39 -5.92 -6.22
N GLN A 14 22.30 -5.38 -6.78
CA GLN A 14 22.34 -4.59 -8.00
C GLN A 14 22.83 -3.16 -7.70
N VAL A 15 24.15 -3.03 -7.61
CA VAL A 15 24.84 -1.74 -7.43
C VAL A 15 24.47 -0.81 -8.59
N GLY A 16 23.91 0.36 -8.27
CA GLY A 16 23.70 1.44 -9.22
C GLY A 16 22.26 1.69 -9.67
N ASN A 17 21.25 0.98 -9.12
CA ASN A 17 19.85 1.28 -9.44
C ASN A 17 19.15 2.03 -8.28
N PRO A 18 18.97 3.36 -8.37
CA PRO A 18 18.29 4.16 -7.34
C PRO A 18 16.77 3.92 -7.29
N LEU A 19 16.25 3.12 -8.22
CA LEU A 19 14.87 2.73 -8.34
C LEU A 19 14.80 1.25 -8.02
N MET A 20 14.19 0.86 -6.90
CA MET A 20 13.21 -0.23 -6.82
C MET A 20 12.76 -0.32 -5.36
N LEU A 21 11.75 0.50 -5.01
CA LEU A 21 11.01 0.43 -3.75
C LEU A 21 10.15 -0.84 -3.63
N TRP A 22 10.14 -1.69 -4.66
CA TRP A 22 9.11 -2.70 -4.83
C TRP A 22 9.76 -4.02 -5.16
N PHE A 23 9.58 -4.99 -4.27
CA PHE A 23 10.01 -6.36 -4.52
C PHE A 23 8.80 -7.23 -4.75
N PHE A 24 8.64 -7.63 -6.02
CA PHE A 24 7.69 -8.65 -6.42
C PHE A 24 8.39 -9.99 -6.44
N GLN A 25 7.76 -11.00 -5.87
CA GLN A 25 8.26 -12.37 -5.91
C GLN A 25 7.36 -13.23 -6.77
N ARG A 26 7.99 -14.13 -7.56
CA ARG A 26 7.26 -15.25 -8.16
C ARG A 26 6.74 -16.15 -7.05
N ARG A 27 5.57 -16.74 -7.27
CA ARG A 27 4.98 -17.72 -6.35
C ARG A 27 5.96 -18.80 -5.88
N SER A 28 6.71 -19.40 -6.78
CA SER A 28 7.69 -20.44 -6.42
C SER A 28 8.75 -19.93 -5.45
N ALA A 29 9.24 -18.70 -5.63
CA ALA A 29 10.22 -18.08 -4.75
C ALA A 29 9.62 -17.76 -3.37
N PHE A 30 8.41 -17.22 -3.33
CA PHE A 30 7.69 -16.96 -2.07
C PHE A 30 7.40 -18.25 -1.28
N MET A 31 6.87 -19.27 -1.94
CA MET A 31 6.55 -20.56 -1.30
C MET A 31 7.80 -21.34 -0.86
N SER A 32 8.96 -21.10 -1.47
CA SER A 32 10.23 -21.74 -1.07
C SER A 32 10.90 -21.12 0.15
N GLN A 33 10.46 -19.94 0.60
CA GLN A 33 11.10 -19.27 1.73
C GLN A 33 10.82 -19.98 3.04
N ARG A 34 11.84 -20.00 3.90
CA ARG A 34 11.74 -20.54 5.26
C ARG A 34 11.56 -19.44 6.32
N ARG A 35 11.93 -18.20 6.00
CA ARG A 35 11.95 -17.04 6.91
C ARG A 35 11.73 -15.76 6.13
N MET A 36 11.13 -14.76 6.78
CA MET A 36 11.06 -13.40 6.27
C MET A 36 12.16 -12.53 6.90
N LYS A 37 13.01 -11.90 6.07
CA LYS A 37 13.92 -10.85 6.50
C LYS A 37 13.21 -9.49 6.40
N ASN A 38 12.59 -9.03 7.48
CA ASN A 38 12.08 -7.67 7.54
C ASN A 38 13.22 -6.69 7.83
N TYR A 39 13.28 -5.59 7.07
CA TYR A 39 14.24 -4.53 7.26
C TYR A 39 13.55 -3.37 7.98
N PHE A 40 13.46 -3.45 9.30
CA PHE A 40 13.11 -2.27 10.07
C PHE A 40 14.28 -1.27 9.99
N TRP A 41 14.02 -0.08 9.44
CA TRP A 41 15.00 1.00 9.23
C TRP A 41 15.89 1.30 10.45
N ARG A 42 15.43 0.98 11.67
CA ARG A 42 16.15 1.29 12.92
C ARG A 42 16.55 0.08 13.77
N ALA A 43 16.16 -1.13 13.39
CA ALA A 43 16.47 -2.31 14.20
C ALA A 43 16.70 -3.53 13.32
N GLN A 44 17.86 -4.19 13.46
CA GLN A 44 18.12 -5.54 12.93
C GLN A 44 17.32 -6.62 13.68
N ILE A 45 16.07 -6.33 14.04
CA ILE A 45 15.20 -7.31 14.67
C ILE A 45 14.57 -8.12 13.54
N GLN A 46 14.94 -9.39 13.44
CA GLN A 46 14.19 -10.36 12.63
C GLN A 46 12.78 -10.43 13.22
N SER A 47 11.80 -9.89 12.52
CA SER A 47 10.40 -9.88 12.98
C SER A 47 9.69 -11.22 12.82
N ASP A 48 10.37 -12.23 12.26
CA ASP A 48 9.89 -13.61 12.17
C ASP A 48 11.08 -14.59 12.04
N PRO A 49 11.92 -14.75 13.08
CA PRO A 49 13.17 -15.53 13.00
C PRO A 49 12.91 -17.01 12.68
N ASP A 50 11.75 -17.52 13.06
CA ASP A 50 11.37 -18.92 12.88
C ASP A 50 10.40 -19.15 11.70
N GLY A 51 9.98 -18.09 11.00
CA GLY A 51 9.12 -18.18 9.83
C GLY A 51 7.67 -18.56 10.16
N GLU A 52 7.20 -18.32 11.38
CA GLU A 52 5.86 -18.67 11.83
C GLU A 52 4.80 -17.88 11.06
N TYR A 53 4.97 -16.56 10.93
CA TYR A 53 4.04 -15.70 10.21
C TYR A 53 4.09 -15.96 8.70
N LEU A 54 5.29 -16.20 8.17
CA LEU A 54 5.46 -16.64 6.78
C LEU A 54 4.63 -17.88 6.46
N ARG A 55 4.65 -18.89 7.34
CA ARG A 55 3.90 -20.14 7.13
C ARG A 55 2.38 -19.91 7.14
N LEU A 56 1.88 -18.99 7.96
CA LEU A 56 0.47 -18.62 7.93
C LEU A 56 0.07 -18.01 6.58
N HIS A 57 0.87 -17.05 6.09
CA HIS A 57 0.67 -16.47 4.76
C HIS A 57 0.75 -17.52 3.64
N GLN A 58 1.73 -18.42 3.69
CA GLN A 58 1.89 -19.49 2.70
C GLN A 58 0.70 -20.44 2.72
N ALA A 59 0.23 -20.86 3.90
CA ALA A 59 -0.92 -21.75 4.02
C ALA A 59 -2.21 -21.12 3.46
N GLU A 60 -2.44 -19.82 3.73
CA GLU A 60 -3.60 -19.13 3.17
C GLU A 60 -3.52 -18.97 1.64
N LEU A 61 -2.32 -18.70 1.11
CA LEU A 61 -2.11 -18.46 -0.31
C LEU A 61 -1.93 -19.74 -1.14
N GLU A 62 -1.67 -20.89 -0.52
CA GLU A 62 -1.38 -22.15 -1.21
C GLU A 62 -2.54 -22.59 -2.10
N SER A 63 -3.78 -22.48 -1.61
CA SER A 63 -4.97 -22.88 -2.36
C SER A 63 -5.43 -21.86 -3.42
N ARG A 64 -4.92 -20.63 -3.37
CA ARG A 64 -5.36 -19.54 -4.25
C ARG A 64 -4.60 -19.55 -5.57
N THR A 65 -5.17 -18.99 -6.64
CA THR A 65 -4.49 -18.82 -7.93
C THR A 65 -3.83 -17.45 -8.01
N TRP A 66 -2.50 -17.41 -8.11
CA TRP A 66 -1.70 -16.17 -8.22
C TRP A 66 -0.31 -16.48 -8.79
N SER A 67 0.30 -15.51 -9.47
CA SER A 67 1.62 -15.65 -10.12
C SER A 67 2.73 -14.85 -9.43
N TYR A 68 2.37 -13.67 -8.93
CA TYR A 68 3.28 -12.75 -8.25
C TYR A 68 2.66 -12.27 -6.96
N ILE A 69 3.50 -12.05 -5.95
CA ILE A 69 3.12 -11.42 -4.69
C ILE A 69 3.98 -10.19 -4.48
N TRP A 70 3.35 -9.12 -4.04
CA TRP A 70 4.03 -7.96 -3.49
C TRP A 70 4.20 -8.17 -1.99
N VAL A 71 5.43 -8.02 -1.50
CA VAL A 71 5.74 -8.12 -0.08
C VAL A 71 6.40 -6.80 0.34
N ASP A 72 5.77 -6.06 1.26
CA ASP A 72 6.40 -4.90 1.87
C ASP A 72 7.44 -5.35 2.89
N TRP A 73 8.71 -5.23 2.53
CA TRP A 73 9.83 -5.67 3.35
C TRP A 73 10.40 -4.61 4.28
N THR A 74 10.01 -3.35 4.13
CA THR A 74 10.73 -2.24 4.78
C THR A 74 9.87 -1.47 5.76
N CYS A 75 8.54 -1.59 5.65
CA CYS A 75 7.60 -0.62 6.19
C CYS A 75 7.95 0.80 5.75
N MET A 76 6.95 1.64 5.53
CA MET A 76 7.24 3.05 5.30
C MET A 76 7.92 3.65 6.57
N PRO A 77 9.00 4.44 6.45
CA PRO A 77 9.65 5.04 7.61
C PRO A 77 8.68 6.04 8.26
N GLN A 78 8.10 5.60 9.38
CA GLN A 78 7.11 6.36 10.13
C GLN A 78 7.75 7.31 11.15
N SER A 79 9.08 7.34 11.32
CA SER A 79 9.79 8.15 12.33
C SER A 79 10.69 9.21 11.71
N LEU A 80 11.37 10.07 12.50
CA LEU A 80 12.26 11.12 11.98
C LEU A 80 13.19 10.57 10.88
N ARG A 81 13.08 11.12 9.67
CA ARG A 81 13.67 10.53 8.47
C ARG A 81 15.02 11.15 8.15
N LEU A 82 15.98 10.31 7.79
CA LEU A 82 17.18 10.72 7.06
C LEU A 82 16.80 11.16 5.63
N PRO A 83 17.62 11.96 4.94
CA PRO A 83 17.29 12.43 3.59
C PRO A 83 16.93 11.32 2.59
N GLN A 84 17.59 10.16 2.69
CA GLN A 84 17.31 8.99 1.86
C GLN A 84 15.96 8.34 2.21
N GLU A 85 15.62 8.29 3.50
CA GLU A 85 14.33 7.78 4.01
C GLU A 85 13.18 8.72 3.62
N GLU A 86 13.40 10.04 3.59
CA GLU A 86 12.42 11.01 3.10
C GLU A 86 12.17 10.83 1.60
N GLY A 87 13.23 10.65 0.81
CA GLY A 87 13.12 10.33 -0.61
C GLY A 87 12.37 9.03 -0.88
N TYR A 88 12.60 8.00 -0.05
CA TYR A 88 11.85 6.74 -0.07
C TYR A 88 10.37 6.99 0.28
N PHE A 89 10.10 7.68 1.39
CA PHE A 89 8.76 8.01 1.87
C PHE A 89 7.92 8.73 0.80
N HIS A 90 8.46 9.77 0.16
CA HIS A 90 7.74 10.50 -0.87
C HIS A 90 7.39 9.65 -2.10
N ARG A 91 8.34 8.82 -2.57
CA ARG A 91 8.08 7.93 -3.71
C ARG A 91 7.05 6.86 -3.37
N TYR A 92 7.07 6.36 -2.13
CA TYR A 92 6.07 5.43 -1.63
C TYR A 92 4.68 6.05 -1.65
N LEU A 93 4.52 7.27 -1.12
CA LEU A 93 3.24 7.98 -1.12
C LEU A 93 2.64 8.19 -2.52
N GLN A 94 3.47 8.39 -3.54
CA GLN A 94 3.02 8.59 -4.92
C GLN A 94 2.42 7.34 -5.56
N THR A 95 2.78 6.15 -5.08
CA THR A 95 2.52 4.88 -5.77
C THR A 95 1.68 3.92 -4.93
N MET A 96 1.69 4.08 -3.61
CA MET A 96 1.00 3.22 -2.65
C MET A 96 -0.49 3.06 -2.97
N SER A 97 -1.18 4.16 -3.29
CA SER A 97 -2.60 4.12 -3.68
C SER A 97 -2.88 3.23 -4.89
N ASP A 98 -1.97 3.21 -5.86
CA ASP A 98 -2.11 2.38 -7.06
C ASP A 98 -1.78 0.91 -6.77
N ILE A 99 -0.82 0.64 -5.88
CA ILE A 99 -0.48 -0.72 -5.44
C ILE A 99 -1.66 -1.32 -4.68
N ILE A 100 -2.14 -0.63 -3.63
CA ILE A 100 -3.26 -1.09 -2.82
C ILE A 100 -4.46 -1.42 -3.72
N ARG A 101 -4.83 -0.53 -4.64
CA ARG A 101 -6.00 -0.78 -5.51
C ARG A 101 -5.87 -2.05 -6.35
N ASN A 102 -4.65 -2.41 -6.77
CA ASN A 102 -4.40 -3.49 -7.71
C ASN A 102 -3.85 -4.77 -7.06
N CYS A 103 -3.64 -4.79 -5.73
CA CYS A 103 -3.06 -5.92 -5.02
C CYS A 103 -3.97 -6.36 -3.86
N GLY A 104 -4.17 -7.67 -3.69
CA GLY A 104 -4.86 -8.19 -2.51
C GLY A 104 -4.09 -7.87 -1.23
N PHE A 105 -4.83 -7.58 -0.16
CA PHE A 105 -4.28 -7.23 1.15
C PHE A 105 -4.37 -8.44 2.10
N MET A 106 -3.28 -8.73 2.82
CA MET A 106 -3.21 -9.81 3.81
C MET A 106 -2.18 -9.44 4.89
N TYR A 107 -2.51 -9.68 6.16
CA TYR A 107 -1.60 -9.45 7.29
C TYR A 107 -1.71 -10.60 8.30
N PHE A 108 -0.58 -11.10 8.80
CA PHE A 108 -0.53 -11.98 9.97
C PHE A 108 0.49 -11.45 10.97
N TYR A 109 0.00 -10.94 12.10
CA TYR A 109 0.86 -10.49 13.19
C TYR A 109 0.11 -10.63 14.53
N PRO A 110 0.48 -11.56 15.43
CA PRO A 110 -0.25 -11.78 16.68
C PRO A 110 -0.30 -10.58 17.64
N PRO A 111 0.75 -9.72 17.76
CA PRO A 111 0.66 -8.48 18.54
C PRO A 111 0.21 -7.28 17.68
N PHE A 112 -0.58 -7.51 16.63
CA PHE A 112 -1.02 -6.44 15.74
C PHE A 112 -1.97 -5.47 16.43
N GLU A 113 -1.55 -4.22 16.49
CA GLU A 113 -2.41 -3.11 16.86
C GLU A 113 -2.90 -2.40 15.59
N PRO A 114 -4.22 -2.17 15.44
CA PRO A 114 -4.77 -1.45 14.32
C PRO A 114 -4.25 0.00 14.31
N ARG A 115 -3.31 0.31 13.41
CA ARG A 115 -2.84 1.68 13.16
C ARG A 115 -3.67 2.33 12.06
N LEU A 116 -3.74 3.65 12.09
CA LEU A 116 -4.47 4.44 11.09
C LEU A 116 -3.94 4.23 9.66
N TRP A 117 -2.65 3.93 9.49
CA TRP A 117 -2.07 3.53 8.19
C TRP A 117 -2.75 2.29 7.59
N ILE A 118 -2.92 1.23 8.40
CA ILE A 118 -3.60 0.00 7.99
C ILE A 118 -5.07 0.29 7.69
N PHE A 119 -5.72 1.09 8.53
CA PHE A 119 -7.11 1.47 8.29
C PHE A 119 -7.27 2.20 6.95
N TYR A 120 -6.35 3.12 6.62
CA TYR A 120 -6.31 3.79 5.32
C TYR A 120 -6.12 2.81 4.17
N GLU A 121 -5.22 1.83 4.30
CA GLU A 121 -4.97 0.82 3.27
C GLU A 121 -6.22 -0.03 3.00
N ILE A 122 -6.88 -0.51 4.06
CA ILE A 122 -8.13 -1.28 3.95
C ILE A 122 -9.24 -0.42 3.35
N ALA A 123 -9.38 0.85 3.80
CA ALA A 123 -10.38 1.77 3.26
C ALA A 123 -10.14 2.05 1.77
N LYS A 124 -8.89 2.31 1.39
CA LYS A 124 -8.51 2.52 -0.01
C LYS A 124 -8.84 1.30 -0.85
N TYR A 125 -8.48 0.09 -0.40
CA TYR A 125 -8.79 -1.14 -1.10
C TYR A 125 -10.31 -1.33 -1.25
N LYS A 126 -11.06 -1.31 -0.14
CA LYS A 126 -12.52 -1.51 -0.11
C LYS A 126 -13.25 -0.54 -1.03
N LEU A 127 -12.87 0.73 -1.02
CA LEU A 127 -13.58 1.79 -1.74
C LEU A 127 -13.18 1.91 -3.22
N THR A 128 -12.07 1.31 -3.65
CA THR A 128 -11.56 1.52 -5.02
C THR A 128 -11.28 0.24 -5.82
N CYS A 129 -11.24 -0.93 -5.20
CA CYS A 129 -10.99 -2.20 -5.89
C CYS A 129 -12.29 -2.84 -6.41
N VAL A 130 -12.29 -3.27 -7.68
CA VAL A 130 -13.46 -3.85 -8.36
C VAL A 130 -13.76 -5.29 -7.89
N GLY A 131 -12.84 -5.96 -7.20
CA GLY A 131 -13.01 -7.34 -6.72
C GLY A 131 -13.65 -7.49 -5.34
N GLY A 132 -13.87 -6.38 -4.63
CA GLY A 132 -14.27 -6.42 -3.22
C GLY A 132 -13.17 -7.00 -2.31
N ILE A 133 -13.41 -6.91 -1.01
CA ILE A 133 -12.53 -7.45 0.04
C ILE A 133 -13.17 -8.67 0.68
N ALA A 134 -12.39 -9.74 0.86
CA ALA A 134 -12.86 -10.94 1.55
C ALA A 134 -13.19 -10.60 3.02
N MET A 135 -14.32 -11.11 3.51
CA MET A 135 -14.70 -10.94 4.91
C MET A 135 -13.97 -11.97 5.76
N THR A 136 -13.08 -11.50 6.63
CA THR A 136 -12.42 -12.28 7.67
C THR A 136 -12.67 -11.63 9.03
N SER A 137 -12.57 -12.40 10.12
CA SER A 137 -12.90 -11.92 11.47
C SER A 137 -12.07 -10.73 11.92
N ASP A 138 -10.82 -10.64 11.44
CA ASP A 138 -9.87 -9.58 11.72
C ASP A 138 -10.12 -8.32 10.88
N ILE A 139 -10.64 -8.47 9.65
CA ILE A 139 -10.96 -7.34 8.75
C ILE A 139 -12.32 -6.72 9.09
N GLU A 140 -13.26 -7.51 9.60
CA GLU A 140 -14.65 -7.09 9.87
C GLU A 140 -14.77 -5.76 10.65
N PRO A 141 -14.00 -5.50 11.73
CA PRO A 141 -14.09 -4.22 12.45
C PRO A 141 -13.72 -3.03 11.56
N PHE A 142 -12.68 -3.15 10.73
CA PHE A 142 -12.28 -2.09 9.82
C PHE A 142 -13.36 -1.80 8.78
N LEU A 143 -14.01 -2.85 8.25
CA LEU A 143 -15.10 -2.66 7.29
C LEU A 143 -16.29 -1.93 7.88
N LYS A 144 -16.66 -2.25 9.13
CA LYS A 144 -17.71 -1.54 9.87
C LYS A 144 -17.36 -0.07 10.07
N HIS A 145 -16.11 0.22 10.45
CA HIS A 145 -15.65 1.60 10.61
C HIS A 145 -15.67 2.36 9.26
N ILE A 146 -15.30 1.71 8.16
CA ILE A 146 -15.38 2.32 6.82
C ILE A 146 -16.82 2.67 6.45
N ASP A 147 -17.79 1.81 6.76
CA ASP A 147 -19.22 2.06 6.50
C ASP A 147 -19.84 3.11 7.44
N GLU A 148 -19.16 3.42 8.55
CA GLU A 148 -19.53 4.47 9.49
C GLU A 148 -19.07 5.86 8.99
N MET A 149 -17.91 5.95 8.32
CA MET A 149 -17.33 7.23 7.90
C MET A 149 -18.28 8.14 7.09
N PRO A 150 -19.08 7.66 6.12
CA PRO A 150 -20.02 8.50 5.39
C PRO A 150 -21.20 9.01 6.25
N LYS A 151 -21.49 8.36 7.38
CA LYS A 151 -22.65 8.65 8.23
C LYS A 151 -22.32 9.62 9.35
N THR A 152 -21.16 9.46 9.97
CA THR A 152 -20.76 10.24 11.15
C THR A 152 -19.57 11.17 10.88
N GLY A 153 -18.94 11.03 9.70
CA GLY A 153 -17.72 11.74 9.33
C GLY A 153 -16.46 10.95 9.68
N VAL A 154 -15.41 11.14 8.87
CA VAL A 154 -14.11 10.47 9.03
C VAL A 154 -13.52 10.78 10.41
N GLN A 155 -13.36 12.06 10.77
CA GLN A 155 -12.72 12.45 12.01
C GLN A 155 -13.41 11.89 13.25
N ALA A 156 -14.75 11.93 13.28
CA ALA A 156 -15.55 11.38 14.37
C ALA A 156 -15.37 9.85 14.49
N THR A 157 -15.35 9.15 13.35
CA THR A 157 -15.09 7.71 13.30
C THR A 157 -13.69 7.36 13.82
N LEU A 158 -12.67 8.12 13.40
CA LEU A 158 -11.28 7.88 13.83
C LEU A 158 -11.12 8.06 15.35
N GLU A 159 -11.76 9.08 15.91
CA GLU A 159 -11.68 9.37 17.35
C GLU A 159 -12.45 8.32 18.17
N LYS A 160 -13.67 7.96 17.75
CA LYS A 160 -14.51 6.96 18.41
C LYS A 160 -13.81 5.60 18.54
N HIS A 161 -13.16 5.17 17.46
CA HIS A 161 -12.49 3.86 17.40
C HIS A 161 -11.00 3.92 17.74
N LYS A 162 -10.51 5.10 18.17
CA LYS A 162 -9.14 5.32 18.64
C LYS A 162 -8.08 4.86 17.64
N HIS A 163 -8.27 5.12 16.35
CA HIS A 163 -7.25 4.85 15.33
C HIS A 163 -6.06 5.80 15.53
N ARG A 164 -4.86 5.24 15.71
CA ARG A 164 -3.64 6.03 16.04
C ARG A 164 -2.58 5.96 14.95
N CYS A 165 -1.81 7.04 14.84
CA CYS A 165 -0.50 7.06 14.21
C CYS A 165 0.57 7.26 15.28
N SER A 166 1.80 6.82 15.00
CA SER A 166 2.94 7.15 15.85
C SER A 166 3.29 8.65 15.83
N TYR A 167 2.86 9.37 14.79
CA TYR A 167 3.12 10.81 14.61
C TYR A 167 1.85 11.54 14.15
N ASP A 168 1.62 12.72 14.72
CA ASP A 168 0.42 13.52 14.44
C ASP A 168 0.36 14.02 12.99
N ARG A 169 1.51 14.30 12.37
CA ARG A 169 1.57 14.69 10.95
C ARG A 169 0.99 13.62 10.03
N ASP A 170 1.31 12.35 10.28
CA ASP A 170 0.76 11.23 9.53
C ASP A 170 -0.75 11.13 9.75
N ARG A 171 -1.23 11.37 10.98
CA ARG A 171 -2.66 11.39 11.29
C ARG A 171 -3.40 12.44 10.47
N GLN A 172 -2.88 13.66 10.40
CA GLN A 172 -3.47 14.74 9.58
C GLN A 172 -3.53 14.34 8.11
N TYR A 173 -2.40 13.88 7.56
CA TYR A 173 -2.30 13.45 6.16
C TYR A 173 -3.30 12.33 5.82
N LEU A 174 -3.33 11.27 6.63
CA LEU A 174 -4.22 10.13 6.41
C LEU A 174 -5.70 10.48 6.56
N THR A 175 -6.02 11.36 7.53
CA THR A 175 -7.39 11.85 7.71
C THR A 175 -7.88 12.54 6.44
N SER A 176 -7.08 13.46 5.87
CA SER A 176 -7.46 14.15 4.63
C SER A 176 -7.63 13.18 3.45
N TRP A 177 -6.81 12.14 3.36
CA TRP A 177 -6.99 11.12 2.33
C TRP A 177 -8.25 10.28 2.52
N LEU A 178 -8.56 9.89 3.76
CA LEU A 178 -9.80 9.18 4.08
C LEU A 178 -11.03 10.05 3.79
N GLU A 179 -10.97 11.35 4.07
CA GLU A 179 -12.02 12.30 3.71
C GLU A 179 -12.23 12.34 2.20
N LEU A 180 -11.16 12.42 1.41
CA LEU A 180 -11.25 12.36 -0.05
C LEU A 180 -11.81 11.02 -0.56
N LEU A 181 -11.50 9.90 0.10
CA LEU A 181 -12.00 8.57 -0.28
C LEU A 181 -13.47 8.37 0.07
N THR A 182 -13.92 8.91 1.20
CA THR A 182 -15.29 8.74 1.72
C THR A 182 -16.25 9.78 1.20
N GLN A 183 -15.74 10.93 0.78
CA GLN A 183 -16.46 11.89 -0.06
C GLN A 183 -16.54 11.36 -1.50
N THR A 184 -17.28 10.27 -1.71
CA THR A 184 -18.04 10.14 -2.95
C THR A 184 -19.11 11.21 -2.92
N TYR A 185 -18.77 12.43 -3.32
CA TYR A 185 -19.81 13.41 -3.66
C TYR A 185 -20.64 12.77 -4.77
N PRO A 186 -21.97 12.60 -4.61
CA PRO A 186 -22.85 12.37 -5.74
C PRO A 186 -22.57 13.49 -6.76
N GLY A 187 -22.12 13.13 -7.95
CA GLY A 187 -21.74 14.10 -8.99
C GLY A 187 -20.26 14.45 -9.07
N VAL A 188 -19.37 13.84 -8.26
CA VAL A 188 -17.92 13.98 -8.44
C VAL A 188 -17.31 12.78 -9.17
N GLU A 189 -16.76 13.03 -10.36
CA GLU A 189 -16.07 12.03 -11.17
C GLU A 189 -14.65 12.50 -11.49
N LEU A 190 -13.63 11.82 -10.94
CA LEU A 190 -12.23 12.13 -11.23
C LEU A 190 -11.67 11.16 -12.28
N LYS A 191 -11.48 11.63 -13.51
CA LYS A 191 -10.77 10.91 -14.57
C LYS A 191 -9.33 11.38 -14.66
N ARG A 192 -8.52 10.92 -13.72
CA ARG A 192 -7.11 11.32 -13.56
C ARG A 192 -6.25 11.25 -14.83
N TYR A 193 -6.50 10.29 -15.73
CA TYR A 193 -5.73 10.11 -16.97
C TYR A 193 -6.23 10.96 -18.14
N GLU A 194 -7.44 11.50 -18.01
CA GLU A 194 -8.01 12.48 -18.93
C GLU A 194 -7.77 13.90 -18.43
N GLY A 195 -7.29 14.05 -17.18
CA GLY A 195 -7.12 15.35 -16.55
C GLY A 195 -8.44 16.03 -16.25
N THR A 196 -9.51 15.27 -16.00
CA THR A 196 -10.85 15.84 -15.77
C THR A 196 -11.38 15.47 -14.39
N LEU A 197 -12.00 16.44 -13.75
CA LEU A 197 -12.74 16.33 -12.51
C LEU A 197 -14.13 16.91 -12.77
N VAL A 198 -15.16 16.08 -12.81
CA VAL A 198 -16.55 16.54 -12.81
C VAL A 198 -16.96 16.75 -11.36
N VAL A 199 -17.61 17.87 -11.03
CA VAL A 199 -18.21 18.15 -9.73
C VAL A 199 -19.63 18.67 -9.96
N ASN A 200 -20.64 17.93 -9.52
CA ASN A 200 -22.06 18.26 -9.72
C ASN A 200 -22.44 18.56 -11.18
N GLY A 201 -21.80 17.88 -12.14
CA GLY A 201 -21.99 18.10 -13.57
C GLY A 201 -21.12 19.21 -14.18
N GLU A 202 -20.37 19.95 -13.37
CA GLU A 202 -19.39 20.93 -13.84
C GLU A 202 -18.03 20.27 -14.07
N MET A 203 -17.47 20.38 -15.27
CA MET A 203 -16.20 19.75 -15.62
C MET A 203 -15.04 20.72 -15.42
N HIS A 204 -14.09 20.34 -14.58
CA HIS A 204 -12.82 21.02 -14.37
C HIS A 204 -11.69 20.23 -15.03
N THR A 205 -10.84 20.93 -15.79
CA THR A 205 -9.68 20.34 -16.47
C THR A 205 -8.39 20.70 -15.75
N PHE A 206 -7.53 19.73 -15.53
CA PHE A 206 -6.18 19.87 -15.00
C PHE A 206 -5.20 19.05 -15.85
N THR A 207 -3.90 19.26 -15.65
CA THR A 207 -2.87 18.51 -16.38
C THR A 207 -3.05 16.99 -16.15
N PRO A 208 -3.32 16.19 -17.21
CA PRO A 208 -3.52 14.76 -17.06
C PRO A 208 -2.32 14.09 -16.40
N PHE A 209 -2.59 13.11 -15.53
CA PHE A 209 -1.52 12.28 -14.99
C PHE A 209 -0.92 11.44 -16.12
N PRO A 210 0.42 11.31 -16.20
CA PRO A 210 1.06 10.53 -17.24
C PRO A 210 0.56 9.08 -17.20
N GLN A 211 0.12 8.57 -18.35
CA GLN A 211 -0.21 7.16 -18.50
C GLN A 211 1.08 6.36 -18.55
N TRP A 212 1.30 5.52 -17.54
CA TRP A 212 2.52 4.72 -17.42
C TRP A 212 2.67 3.64 -18.52
N ASN A 213 1.60 3.40 -19.29
CA ASN A 213 1.52 2.32 -20.27
C ASN A 213 2.04 2.69 -21.68
N ASP A 214 2.41 3.95 -21.94
CA ASP A 214 2.83 4.39 -23.28
C ASP A 214 4.35 4.48 -23.51
N GLY A 215 5.15 3.74 -22.71
CA GLY A 215 6.55 3.43 -23.07
C GLY A 215 7.52 4.62 -23.20
N LYS A 216 7.16 5.84 -22.79
CA LYS A 216 7.97 7.05 -23.06
C LYS A 216 9.19 7.26 -22.15
N TYR A 217 9.56 6.30 -21.30
CA TYR A 217 10.80 6.37 -20.48
C TYR A 217 11.77 5.20 -20.69
N SER A 218 11.65 4.44 -21.79
CA SER A 218 12.69 3.48 -22.21
C SER A 218 13.62 3.99 -23.31
N GLN A 219 13.59 5.28 -23.65
CA GLN A 219 14.61 5.90 -24.50
C GLN A 219 15.41 6.94 -23.72
N GLY A 220 16.37 6.46 -22.93
CA GLY A 220 17.58 7.22 -22.71
C GLY A 220 18.26 7.37 -24.08
N GLN A 221 18.24 8.58 -24.63
CA GLN A 221 19.17 8.93 -25.70
C GLN A 221 20.57 8.78 -25.12
N LEU A 222 21.30 7.78 -25.62
CA LEU A 222 22.75 7.80 -25.64
C LEU A 222 23.17 9.07 -26.39
N ALA A 223 23.80 9.98 -25.67
CA ALA A 223 24.80 10.90 -26.18
C ALA A 223 26.05 10.70 -25.34
#